data_AF-A0A8I0VMS3-F1
#
_entry.id   AF-A0A8I0VMS3-F1
#
_cell.length_a   1.000
_cell.length_b   1.000
_cell.length_c   1.000
_cell.angle_alpha   90.00
_cell.angle_beta   90.00
_cell.angle_gamma   90.00
#
_symmetry.space_group_name_H-M   'P 1'
#
loop_
_entity.id
_entity.type
_entity.pdbx_description
1 polymer ?
#
loop_
_entity_poly.entity_id
_entity_poly.type
_entity_poly.pdbx_seq_one_letter_code
_entity_poly.pdbx_strand_id
1 'polypeptide(L)'
;MFLLFWTVWAATVWAVDEENLSYSVVFTGLEDDQTLLSLLQSVSVAVKRRDHPPSDLFLLRRRAKDDGETFIQALHSRGWFDATVDAAVSGDGEERVITFAVASGQRYRLGPSRLQLPPQPSVFVAPAMESLGLKEGEPAESAVIFAASEKLLLAAREQGFPRARLVDRPFELDRDGHWLHVVLELDPGPLVRLGQVHFSGDAGVDRSFLEKHLSWRPGAIYHPKRLDRIHRSLMGTKLFSSVSVDLDQPAKEGELWPVSVRLLQGKHKSIALGGGYSTDKGINLKGVWENRNVFNRGQRIKARTELGTQAQTIFLSHETPDFFQAEQKLTLSTQLDRSLEDAFDSQSVQIGANVSRPVFSPGGEAGLGLEWRLADVMEKSGGLRSSFTTTAIPMTLKLDRSDDLLDPGQGWRWNAELKPVLALSSSGQPHTRIGNRGSHYFTPWASPRIVLALRAEVDTVVGANHEDLAADERLYAGGGGRGPRFAGLRGKVGGWWVFWMVPGLMNRPFLRCPRGCCLEPGWGGVI
;
A
#
# COMPACT_ATOMS: atom_id res chain seq x y z
N MET A 1 -34.61 -17.01 -66.60
CA MET A 1 -35.59 -16.17 -65.88
C MET A 1 -34.82 -15.05 -65.20
N PHE A 2 -34.99 -13.85 -65.77
CA PHE A 2 -34.64 -12.48 -65.38
C PHE A 2 -33.58 -12.14 -64.31
N LEU A 3 -32.69 -11.23 -64.74
CA LEU A 3 -31.79 -10.33 -64.02
C LEU A 3 -32.43 -9.62 -62.81
N LEU A 4 -31.62 -9.29 -61.79
CA LEU A 4 -31.59 -7.94 -61.21
C LEU A 4 -30.34 -7.67 -60.33
N PHE A 5 -29.63 -6.65 -60.77
CA PHE A 5 -28.53 -5.87 -60.22
C PHE A 5 -28.47 -5.73 -58.69
N TRP A 6 -27.28 -5.99 -58.13
CA TRP A 6 -26.79 -5.35 -56.91
C TRP A 6 -26.23 -3.96 -57.26
N THR A 7 -26.80 -2.90 -56.69
CA THR A 7 -26.18 -1.58 -56.64
C THR A 7 -25.71 -1.32 -55.21
N VAL A 8 -24.41 -1.44 -54.98
CA VAL A 8 -23.74 -0.97 -53.76
C VAL A 8 -23.49 0.52 -53.94
N TRP A 9 -24.19 1.35 -53.17
CA TRP A 9 -23.82 2.75 -52.97
C TRP A 9 -22.57 2.78 -52.09
N ALA A 10 -21.40 2.77 -52.71
CA ALA A 10 -20.18 3.23 -52.07
C ALA A 10 -20.23 4.76 -52.07
N ALA A 11 -20.57 5.35 -50.93
CA ALA A 11 -20.25 6.75 -50.69
C ALA A 11 -18.72 6.86 -50.64
N THR A 12 -18.12 7.23 -51.76
CA THR A 12 -16.76 7.75 -51.82
C THR A 12 -16.75 9.06 -51.05
N VAL A 13 -16.48 8.99 -49.75
CA VAL A 13 -15.85 10.11 -49.06
C VAL A 13 -14.47 10.20 -49.69
N TRP A 14 -14.26 11.25 -50.47
CA TRP A 14 -12.94 11.62 -50.95
C TRP A 14 -12.12 11.93 -49.71
N ALA A 15 -11.30 10.99 -49.26
CA ALA A 15 -10.16 11.34 -48.45
C ALA A 15 -9.28 12.19 -49.36
N VAL A 16 -9.32 13.50 -49.13
CA VAL A 16 -8.27 14.40 -49.59
C VAL A 16 -6.98 13.79 -49.05
N ASP A 17 -6.05 13.43 -49.93
CA ASP A 17 -4.68 13.14 -49.54
C ASP A 17 -4.16 14.42 -48.87
N GLU A 18 -4.16 14.46 -47.54
CA GLU A 18 -3.40 15.45 -46.79
C GLU A 18 -1.93 15.13 -47.05
N GLU A 19 -1.26 15.97 -47.84
CA GLU A 19 0.21 16.03 -47.92
C GLU A 19 0.75 16.16 -46.49
N ASN A 20 1.05 15.03 -45.85
CA ASN A 20 1.50 15.00 -44.48
C ASN A 20 2.93 15.52 -44.42
N LEU A 21 3.09 16.75 -43.93
CA LEU A 21 4.38 17.37 -43.68
C LEU A 21 5.24 16.49 -42.77
N SER A 22 6.38 16.00 -43.24
CA SER A 22 7.35 15.31 -42.38
C SER A 22 8.33 16.33 -41.79
N TYR A 23 8.78 16.11 -40.54
CA TYR A 23 9.84 16.96 -39.98
C TYR A 23 10.81 16.24 -39.04
N SER A 24 11.99 16.83 -38.90
CA SER A 24 12.99 16.50 -37.88
C SER A 24 13.24 17.68 -36.95
N VAL A 25 13.75 17.40 -35.75
CA VAL A 25 14.06 18.41 -34.74
C VAL A 25 15.55 18.34 -34.43
N VAL A 26 16.23 19.49 -34.49
CA VAL A 26 17.66 19.64 -34.22
C VAL A 26 17.84 20.72 -33.16
N PHE A 27 18.70 20.46 -32.18
CA PHE A 27 19.12 21.43 -31.17
C PHE A 27 20.58 21.80 -31.45
N THR A 28 20.90 23.09 -31.46
CA THR A 28 22.27 23.60 -31.59
C THR A 28 22.65 24.44 -30.37
N GLY A 29 23.93 24.43 -29.99
CA GLY A 29 24.44 25.15 -28.81
C GLY A 29 24.33 24.39 -27.48
N LEU A 30 23.97 23.10 -27.52
CA LEU A 30 23.88 22.20 -26.37
C LEU A 30 24.72 20.92 -26.56
N GLU A 31 25.67 20.91 -27.49
CA GLU A 31 26.44 19.71 -27.87
C GLU A 31 27.16 19.07 -26.68
N ASP A 32 27.64 19.90 -25.73
CA ASP A 32 28.38 19.45 -24.54
C ASP A 32 27.50 19.27 -23.29
N ASP A 33 26.22 19.68 -23.30
CA ASP A 33 25.32 19.60 -22.14
C ASP A 33 24.12 18.67 -22.40
N GLN A 34 24.39 17.37 -22.24
CA GLN A 34 23.39 16.29 -22.35
C GLN A 34 22.25 16.43 -21.33
N THR A 35 22.49 17.10 -20.20
CA THR A 35 21.47 17.29 -19.16
C THR A 35 20.44 18.32 -19.60
N LEU A 36 20.88 19.42 -20.19
CA LEU A 36 19.98 20.42 -20.78
C LEU A 36 19.28 19.89 -22.02
N LEU A 37 19.99 19.18 -22.89
CA LEU A 37 19.40 18.59 -24.09
C LEU A 37 18.24 17.64 -23.73
N SER A 38 18.46 16.74 -22.77
CA SER A 38 17.42 15.80 -22.32
C SER A 38 16.23 16.52 -21.65
N LEU A 39 16.48 17.60 -20.89
CA LEU A 39 15.42 18.44 -20.33
C LEU A 39 14.56 19.05 -21.45
N LEU A 40 15.16 19.69 -22.45
CA LEU A 40 14.42 20.35 -23.53
C LEU A 40 13.65 19.34 -24.38
N GLN A 41 14.26 18.21 -24.73
CA GLN A 41 13.58 17.11 -25.43
C GLN A 41 12.39 16.59 -24.62
N SER A 42 12.50 16.51 -23.30
CA SER A 42 11.43 16.03 -22.42
C SER A 42 10.22 16.97 -22.35
N VAL A 43 10.38 18.26 -22.65
CA VAL A 43 9.28 19.24 -22.64
C VAL A 43 8.78 19.59 -24.04
N SER A 44 9.56 19.31 -25.09
CA SER A 44 9.22 19.59 -26.49
C SER A 44 7.99 18.81 -26.98
N VAL A 45 6.99 19.54 -27.47
CA VAL A 45 5.86 18.95 -28.18
C VAL A 45 6.28 18.50 -29.59
N ALA A 46 7.18 19.25 -30.23
CA ALA A 46 7.70 18.91 -31.55
C ALA A 46 8.41 17.55 -31.56
N VAL A 47 9.20 17.23 -30.52
CA VAL A 47 9.84 15.91 -30.38
C VAL A 47 8.80 14.83 -30.08
N LYS A 48 7.89 15.07 -29.13
CA LYS A 48 6.89 14.08 -28.70
C LYS A 48 5.85 13.73 -29.76
N ARG A 49 5.53 14.66 -30.67
CA ARG A 49 4.51 14.49 -31.72
C ARG A 49 5.10 14.46 -33.13
N ARG A 50 6.32 13.96 -33.27
CA ARG A 50 6.99 13.82 -34.58
C ARG A 50 6.19 12.95 -35.56
N ASP A 51 5.54 11.90 -35.06
CA ASP A 51 4.71 11.00 -35.88
C ASP A 51 3.31 11.56 -36.19
N HIS A 52 2.96 12.73 -35.64
CA HIS A 52 1.69 13.42 -35.85
C HIS A 52 1.96 14.89 -36.22
N PRO A 53 2.49 15.12 -37.43
CA PRO A 53 2.80 16.46 -37.89
C PRO A 53 1.53 17.31 -38.08
N PRO A 54 1.64 18.64 -37.96
CA PRO A 54 0.55 19.54 -38.32
C PRO A 54 0.21 19.48 -39.81
N SER A 55 -1.01 19.85 -40.16
CA SER A 55 -1.53 19.87 -41.53
C SER A 55 -0.88 20.92 -42.44
N ASP A 56 -0.22 21.94 -41.89
CA ASP A 56 0.42 23.00 -42.67
C ASP A 56 1.69 23.58 -42.00
N LEU A 57 2.48 24.32 -42.80
CA LEU A 57 3.72 24.95 -42.37
C LEU A 57 3.50 26.05 -41.31
N PHE A 58 2.35 26.72 -41.32
CA PHE A 58 2.04 27.77 -40.36
C PHE A 58 1.88 27.18 -38.95
N LEU A 59 1.15 26.07 -38.82
CA LEU A 59 0.99 25.32 -37.58
C LEU A 59 2.31 24.70 -37.12
N LEU A 60 3.17 24.26 -38.05
CA LEU A 60 4.52 23.78 -37.71
C LEU A 60 5.39 24.89 -37.13
N ARG A 61 5.39 26.09 -37.74
CA ARG A 61 6.09 27.28 -37.23
C ARG A 61 5.55 27.72 -35.88
N ARG A 62 4.22 27.68 -35.70
CA ARG A 62 3.58 27.97 -34.40
C ARG A 62 4.03 26.97 -33.33
N ARG A 63 4.01 25.66 -33.63
CA ARG A 63 4.51 24.61 -32.72
C ARG A 63 5.97 24.85 -32.34
N ALA A 64 6.83 25.18 -33.30
CA ALA A 64 8.23 25.51 -33.04
C ALA A 64 8.37 26.72 -32.12
N LYS A 65 7.60 27.79 -32.36
CA LYS A 65 7.61 28.98 -31.50
C LYS A 65 7.14 28.67 -30.08
N ASP A 66 6.03 27.95 -29.93
CA ASP A 66 5.47 27.57 -28.63
C ASP A 66 6.45 26.67 -27.82
N ASP A 67 7.15 25.75 -28.50
CA ASP A 67 8.23 24.96 -27.90
C ASP A 67 9.41 25.85 -27.45
N GLY A 68 9.80 26.84 -28.26
CA GLY A 68 10.85 27.80 -27.90
C GLY A 68 10.53 28.58 -26.63
N GLU A 69 9.30 29.07 -26.49
CA GLU A 69 8.82 29.74 -25.26
C GLU A 69 8.84 28.78 -24.06
N THR A 70 8.46 27.52 -24.28
CA THR A 70 8.50 26.47 -23.24
C THR A 70 9.95 26.15 -22.82
N PHE A 71 10.90 26.17 -23.76
CA PHE A 71 12.32 25.94 -23.47
C PHE A 71 12.91 27.07 -22.63
N ILE A 72 12.57 28.33 -22.91
CA ILE A 72 12.98 29.47 -22.07
C ILE A 72 12.47 29.26 -20.63
N GLN A 73 11.19 28.91 -20.45
CA GLN A 73 10.64 28.64 -19.11
C GLN A 73 11.35 27.47 -18.41
N ALA A 74 11.66 26.39 -19.14
CA ALA A 74 12.38 25.24 -18.60
C ALA A 74 13.82 25.61 -18.19
N LEU A 75 14.52 26.42 -18.98
CA LEU A 75 15.86 26.91 -18.69
C LEU A 75 15.87 27.84 -17.48
N HIS A 76 14.93 28.80 -17.42
CA HIS A 76 14.73 29.66 -16.26
C HIS A 76 14.45 28.84 -15.00
N SER A 77 13.66 27.76 -15.09
CA SER A 77 13.36 26.90 -13.95
C SER A 77 14.59 26.21 -13.35
N ARG A 78 15.66 26.05 -14.15
CA ARG A 78 16.95 25.46 -13.75
C ARG A 78 18.02 26.50 -13.39
N GLY A 79 17.69 27.79 -13.43
CA GLY A 79 18.59 28.89 -13.08
C GLY A 79 19.34 29.50 -14.27
N TRP A 80 18.94 29.25 -15.51
CA TRP A 80 19.53 29.86 -16.71
C TRP A 80 18.68 31.05 -17.15
N PHE A 81 18.74 32.16 -16.43
CA PHE A 81 17.83 33.32 -16.63
C PHE A 81 18.20 34.23 -17.81
N ASP A 82 19.44 34.15 -18.31
CA ASP A 82 19.87 34.87 -19.52
C ASP A 82 19.79 33.99 -20.78
N ALA A 83 19.12 32.84 -20.68
CA ALA A 83 19.04 31.92 -21.81
C ALA A 83 18.16 32.47 -22.93
N THR A 84 18.62 32.30 -24.18
CA THR A 84 17.86 32.64 -25.38
C THR A 84 17.64 31.40 -26.23
N VAL A 85 16.47 31.32 -26.86
CA VAL A 85 16.08 30.21 -27.73
C VAL A 85 15.49 30.77 -29.01
N ASP A 86 16.17 30.55 -30.13
CA ASP A 86 15.69 30.89 -31.45
C ASP A 86 15.17 29.64 -32.15
N ALA A 87 13.88 29.66 -32.52
CA ALA A 87 13.22 28.59 -33.24
C ALA A 87 13.09 28.95 -34.72
N ALA A 88 13.70 28.15 -35.59
CA ALA A 88 13.61 28.31 -37.04
C ALA A 88 13.08 27.03 -37.68
N VAL A 89 12.28 27.18 -38.74
CA VAL A 89 11.83 26.06 -39.58
C VAL A 89 12.37 26.26 -40.99
N SER A 90 13.26 25.37 -41.41
CA SER A 90 13.91 25.36 -42.74
C SER A 90 13.55 24.11 -43.54
N GLY A 91 13.82 24.12 -44.84
CA GLY A 91 13.60 22.99 -45.75
C GLY A 91 12.54 23.23 -46.81
N ASP A 92 12.70 22.52 -47.92
CA ASP A 92 12.04 22.70 -49.21
C ASP A 92 11.26 21.40 -49.51
N GLY A 93 9.95 21.49 -49.78
CA GLY A 93 9.10 20.31 -50.03
C GLY A 93 8.48 19.68 -48.77
N GLU A 94 8.34 18.35 -48.78
CA GLU A 94 7.65 17.54 -47.76
C GLU A 94 8.48 17.25 -46.50
N GLU A 95 9.80 17.49 -46.53
CA GLU A 95 10.71 17.25 -45.40
C GLU A 95 11.22 18.58 -44.81
N ARG A 96 10.79 18.87 -43.57
CA ARG A 96 11.12 20.11 -42.86
C ARG A 96 12.08 19.84 -41.69
N VAL A 97 12.87 20.83 -41.31
CA VAL A 97 13.75 20.77 -40.14
C VAL A 97 13.39 21.91 -39.21
N ILE A 98 13.04 21.58 -37.97
CA ILE A 98 12.91 22.54 -36.88
C ILE A 98 14.25 22.62 -36.17
N THR A 99 14.89 23.78 -36.22
CA THR A 99 16.15 24.04 -35.54
C THR A 99 15.90 24.95 -34.34
N PHE A 100 16.30 24.49 -33.18
CA PHE A 100 16.33 25.27 -31.94
C PHE A 100 17.76 25.64 -31.61
N ALA A 101 18.12 26.90 -31.84
CA ALA A 101 19.40 27.44 -31.42
C ALA A 101 19.28 27.94 -29.98
N VAL A 102 19.97 27.29 -29.07
CA VAL A 102 19.91 27.57 -27.63
C VAL A 102 21.24 28.16 -27.18
N ALA A 103 21.19 29.36 -26.63
CA ALA A 103 22.31 29.93 -25.88
C ALA A 103 21.92 29.95 -24.40
N SER A 104 22.46 29.01 -23.61
CA SER A 104 22.08 28.85 -22.20
C SER A 104 22.62 29.96 -21.29
N GLY A 105 23.72 30.62 -21.67
CA GLY A 105 24.37 31.65 -20.85
C GLY A 105 25.07 31.08 -19.62
N GLN A 106 25.24 31.89 -18.57
CA GLN A 106 25.74 31.42 -17.28
C GLN A 106 24.59 30.99 -16.36
N ARG A 107 24.86 29.98 -15.54
CA ARG A 107 23.90 29.48 -14.56
C ARG A 107 23.95 30.33 -13.30
N TYR A 108 22.80 30.88 -12.91
CA TYR A 108 22.66 31.67 -11.71
C TYR A 108 22.77 30.79 -10.46
N ARG A 109 23.35 31.37 -9.41
CA ARG A 109 23.49 30.75 -8.09
C ARG A 109 22.65 31.50 -7.06
N LEU A 110 22.23 30.80 -6.01
CA LEU A 110 21.53 31.41 -4.90
C LEU A 110 22.48 32.33 -4.14
N GLY A 111 22.08 33.60 -4.01
CA GLY A 111 22.73 34.56 -3.13
C GLY A 111 22.13 34.53 -1.72
N PRO A 112 22.50 35.47 -0.83
CA PRO A 112 21.91 35.62 0.50
C PRO A 112 20.40 35.72 0.40
N SER A 113 19.72 34.71 0.96
CA SER A 113 18.27 34.62 1.01
C SER A 113 17.77 35.11 2.37
N ARG A 114 16.60 35.75 2.42
CA ARG A 114 16.04 36.29 3.66
C ARG A 114 14.55 35.98 3.81
N LEU A 115 14.13 35.81 5.05
CA LEU A 115 12.72 35.70 5.43
C LEU A 115 12.23 37.06 5.92
N GLN A 116 11.13 37.53 5.36
CA GLN A 116 10.40 38.69 5.87
C GLN A 116 9.14 38.22 6.59
N LEU A 117 8.93 38.79 7.77
CA LEU A 117 7.76 38.56 8.62
C LEU A 117 7.04 39.89 8.80
N PRO A 118 5.71 39.87 9.05
CA PRO A 118 4.98 41.08 9.40
C PRO A 118 5.59 41.75 10.65
N PRO A 119 5.52 43.08 10.76
CA PRO A 119 6.16 43.85 11.84
C PRO A 119 5.53 43.62 13.23
N GLN A 120 4.42 42.88 13.31
CA GLN A 120 3.78 42.54 14.59
C GLN A 120 4.58 41.47 15.32
N PRO A 121 4.60 41.48 16.67
CA PRO A 121 5.30 40.47 17.44
C PRO A 121 4.66 39.09 17.19
N SER A 122 5.35 38.27 16.40
CA SER A 122 5.05 36.86 16.22
C SER A 122 5.92 36.03 17.14
N VAL A 123 5.33 35.02 17.79
CA VAL A 123 6.08 34.00 18.54
C VAL A 123 6.62 32.90 17.63
N PHE A 124 6.43 33.02 16.30
CA PHE A 124 7.00 32.11 15.31
C PHE A 124 8.52 32.22 15.31
N VAL A 125 9.19 31.07 15.44
CA VAL A 125 10.64 30.97 15.34
C VAL A 125 10.97 30.60 13.90
N ALA A 126 11.50 31.57 13.16
CA ALA A 126 11.92 31.38 11.77
C ALA A 126 13.03 30.33 11.66
N PRO A 127 12.88 29.29 10.81
CA PRO A 127 13.98 28.40 10.50
C PRO A 127 15.05 29.13 9.68
N ALA A 128 16.30 28.69 9.79
CA ALA A 128 17.39 29.19 8.96
C ALA A 128 17.13 28.87 7.48
N MET A 129 17.46 29.78 6.56
CA MET A 129 17.18 29.61 5.12
C MET A 129 17.89 28.38 4.55
N GLU A 130 19.08 28.08 5.05
CA GLU A 130 19.88 26.91 4.69
C GLU A 130 19.17 25.60 5.07
N SER A 131 18.44 25.58 6.20
CA SER A 131 17.66 24.41 6.63
C SER A 131 16.45 24.14 5.75
N LEU A 132 15.93 25.18 5.07
CA LEU A 132 14.89 25.06 4.05
C LEU A 132 15.46 24.53 2.73
N GLY A 133 16.78 24.61 2.54
CA GLY A 133 17.49 24.20 1.32
C GLY A 133 17.96 25.36 0.46
N LEU A 134 17.71 26.62 0.86
CA LEU A 134 18.28 27.79 0.20
C LEU A 134 19.69 28.05 0.74
N LYS A 135 20.66 27.34 0.16
CA LYS A 135 22.07 27.50 0.51
C LYS A 135 22.74 28.43 -0.49
N GLU A 136 23.50 29.38 0.01
CA GLU A 136 24.28 30.28 -0.82
C GLU A 136 25.29 29.51 -1.69
N GLY A 137 25.45 29.92 -2.95
CA GLY A 137 26.37 29.29 -3.91
C GLY A 137 25.79 28.09 -4.67
N GLU A 138 24.69 27.49 -4.20
CA GLU A 138 24.02 26.40 -4.93
C GLU A 138 23.27 26.92 -6.16
N PRO A 139 22.97 26.07 -7.15
CA PRO A 139 22.22 26.48 -8.33
C PRO A 139 20.83 27.03 -8.00
N ALA A 140 20.45 28.14 -8.65
CA ALA A 140 19.19 28.83 -8.46
C ALA A 140 18.00 28.11 -9.16
N GLU A 141 17.68 26.90 -8.72
CA GLU A 141 16.58 26.11 -9.27
C GLU A 141 15.22 26.48 -8.65
N SER A 142 14.20 26.68 -9.50
CA SER A 142 12.83 26.96 -9.05
C SER A 142 12.25 25.85 -8.19
N ALA A 143 12.62 24.58 -8.44
CA ALA A 143 12.19 23.45 -7.63
C ALA A 143 12.70 23.53 -6.18
N VAL A 144 13.93 24.02 -5.99
CA VAL A 144 14.53 24.22 -4.67
C VAL A 144 13.81 25.33 -3.91
N ILE A 145 13.51 26.45 -4.60
CA ILE A 145 12.77 27.58 -4.03
C ILE A 145 11.35 27.19 -3.63
N PHE A 146 10.67 26.41 -4.48
CA PHE A 146 9.34 25.89 -4.18
C PHE A 146 9.37 24.91 -3.00
N ALA A 147 10.34 23.99 -2.95
CA ALA A 147 10.49 23.08 -1.82
C ALA A 147 10.80 23.81 -0.51
N ALA A 148 11.62 24.86 -0.56
CA ALA A 148 11.89 25.72 0.60
C ALA A 148 10.62 26.43 1.11
N SER A 149 9.80 26.93 0.18
CA SER A 149 8.49 27.54 0.48
C SER A 149 7.55 26.57 1.20
N GLU A 150 7.42 25.34 0.70
CA GLU A 150 6.58 24.30 1.32
C GLU A 150 7.10 23.91 2.71
N LYS A 151 8.42 23.77 2.87
CA LYS A 151 9.04 23.48 4.18
C LYS A 151 8.82 24.60 5.19
N LEU A 152 8.88 25.86 4.76
CA LEU A 152 8.63 27.03 5.61
C LEU A 152 7.17 27.04 6.10
N LEU A 153 6.22 26.81 5.19
CA LEU A 153 4.80 26.70 5.54
C LEU A 153 4.54 25.53 6.50
N LEU A 154 5.18 24.38 6.27
CA LEU A 154 5.10 23.23 7.17
C LEU A 154 5.68 23.56 8.55
N ALA A 155 6.85 24.20 8.62
CA ALA A 155 7.49 24.60 9.88
C ALA A 155 6.60 25.55 10.69
N ALA A 156 5.95 26.52 10.04
CA ALA A 156 4.97 27.39 10.68
C ALA A 156 3.77 26.60 11.21
N ARG A 157 3.20 25.69 10.40
CA ARG A 157 2.10 24.81 10.83
C ARG A 157 2.47 23.93 12.02
N GLU A 158 3.69 23.36 12.03
CA GLU A 158 4.19 22.53 13.14
C GLU A 158 4.42 23.32 14.43
N GLN A 159 4.69 24.63 14.33
CA GLN A 159 4.80 25.53 15.49
C GLN A 159 3.45 26.06 16.00
N GLY A 160 2.33 25.69 15.40
CA GLY A 160 0.99 26.10 15.86
C GLY A 160 0.29 27.16 15.01
N PHE A 161 0.80 27.44 13.80
CA PHE A 161 0.25 28.44 12.88
C PHE A 161 -0.46 27.77 11.69
N PRO A 162 -1.71 27.29 11.85
CA PRO A 162 -2.42 26.54 10.79
C PRO A 162 -2.72 27.38 9.55
N ARG A 163 -2.81 28.71 9.70
CA ARG A 163 -3.14 29.66 8.63
C ARG A 163 -1.92 30.30 7.96
N ALA A 164 -0.72 29.81 8.26
CA ALA A 164 0.49 30.31 7.65
C ALA A 164 0.37 30.27 6.12
N ARG A 165 0.68 31.41 5.49
CA ARG A 165 0.64 31.60 4.04
C ARG A 165 1.82 32.45 3.60
N LEU A 166 2.30 32.18 2.39
CA LEU A 166 3.23 33.08 1.72
C LEU A 166 2.45 34.23 1.11
N VAL A 167 2.82 35.46 1.46
CA VAL A 167 2.23 36.68 0.92
C VAL A 167 2.76 36.90 -0.49
N ASP A 168 4.08 36.82 -0.63
CA ASP A 168 4.79 36.95 -1.91
C ASP A 168 6.13 36.19 -1.86
N ARG A 169 6.76 36.05 -3.03
CA ARG A 169 8.10 35.47 -3.22
C ARG A 169 8.93 36.37 -4.13
N PRO A 170 9.23 37.62 -3.73
CA PRO A 170 10.08 38.46 -4.53
C PRO A 170 11.47 37.84 -4.68
N PHE A 171 12.05 38.01 -5.86
CA PHE A 171 13.42 37.64 -6.14
C PHE A 171 14.13 38.81 -6.81
N GLU A 172 15.39 39.00 -6.45
CA GLU A 172 16.27 40.00 -7.05
C GLU A 172 17.32 39.26 -7.87
N LEU A 173 17.40 39.57 -9.17
CA LEU A 173 18.40 39.03 -10.10
C LEU A 173 19.57 40.01 -10.19
N ASP A 174 20.74 39.59 -9.74
CA ASP A 174 22.01 40.24 -10.05
C ASP A 174 22.59 39.60 -11.32
N ARG A 175 22.47 40.31 -12.44
CA ARG A 175 22.95 39.81 -13.74
C ARG A 175 24.46 39.93 -13.92
N ASP A 176 25.12 40.82 -13.18
CA ASP A 176 26.57 41.03 -13.29
C ASP A 176 27.32 39.93 -12.54
N GLY A 177 26.83 39.55 -11.36
CA GLY A 177 27.38 38.46 -10.55
C GLY A 177 26.75 37.09 -10.81
N HIS A 178 25.67 37.02 -11.60
CA HIS A 178 24.83 35.83 -11.80
C HIS A 178 24.28 35.25 -10.49
N TRP A 179 23.73 36.12 -9.63
CA TRP A 179 23.12 35.73 -8.36
C TRP A 179 21.60 35.92 -8.37
N LEU A 180 20.89 35.02 -7.68
CA LEU A 180 19.47 35.11 -7.39
C LEU A 180 19.28 35.25 -5.88
N HIS A 181 18.83 36.42 -5.42
CA HIS A 181 18.47 36.64 -4.02
C HIS A 181 17.00 36.36 -3.83
N VAL A 182 16.68 35.38 -2.98
CA VAL A 182 15.29 34.98 -2.71
C VAL A 182 14.81 35.64 -1.42
N VAL A 183 13.67 36.31 -1.52
CA VAL A 183 12.95 36.87 -0.37
C VAL A 183 11.66 36.08 -0.19
N LEU A 184 11.50 35.45 0.96
CA LEU A 184 10.24 34.77 1.32
C LEU A 184 9.45 35.70 2.24
N GLU A 185 8.27 36.13 1.82
CA GLU A 185 7.37 36.92 2.66
C GLU A 185 6.32 36.00 3.29
N LEU A 186 6.45 35.73 4.58
CA LEU A 186 5.55 34.83 5.31
C LEU A 186 4.63 35.63 6.22
N ASP A 187 3.34 35.35 6.13
CA ASP A 187 2.33 35.69 7.14
C ASP A 187 1.98 34.42 7.92
N PRO A 188 2.53 34.24 9.15
CA PRO A 188 2.20 33.06 9.96
C PRO A 188 0.72 33.04 10.39
N GLY A 189 0.06 34.19 10.47
CA GLY A 189 -1.24 34.31 11.13
C GLY A 189 -1.17 34.07 12.65
N PRO A 190 -2.31 33.81 13.31
CA PRO A 190 -2.37 33.66 14.75
C PRO A 190 -1.86 32.28 15.23
N LEU A 191 -1.25 32.25 16.41
CA LEU A 191 -0.97 31.00 17.13
C LEU A 191 -2.30 30.38 17.58
N VAL A 192 -2.58 29.15 17.15
CA VAL A 192 -3.85 28.49 17.45
C VAL A 192 -3.73 27.47 18.57
N ARG A 193 -4.65 27.56 19.53
CA ARG A 193 -4.90 26.53 20.54
C ARG A 193 -6.21 25.82 20.22
N LEU A 194 -6.18 24.50 20.32
CA LEU A 194 -7.30 23.62 20.00
C LEU A 194 -8.36 23.67 21.11
N GLY A 195 -9.62 23.78 20.72
CA GLY A 195 -10.79 23.79 21.60
C GLY A 195 -11.46 22.43 21.74
N GLN A 196 -12.76 22.46 22.00
CA GLN A 196 -13.59 21.26 22.03
C GLN A 196 -13.70 20.64 20.63
N VAL A 197 -13.78 19.30 20.62
CA VAL A 197 -13.98 18.53 19.39
C VAL A 197 -15.47 18.22 19.24
N HIS A 198 -16.04 18.56 18.10
CA HIS A 198 -17.42 18.30 17.74
C HIS A 198 -17.48 17.19 16.71
N PHE A 199 -18.16 16.10 17.05
CA PHE A 199 -18.40 15.00 16.12
C PHE A 199 -19.77 15.18 15.44
N SER A 200 -19.84 14.81 14.17
CA SER A 200 -21.09 14.74 13.40
C SER A 200 -21.09 13.53 12.49
N GLY A 201 -22.26 12.93 12.24
CA GLY A 201 -22.40 11.70 11.43
C GLY A 201 -22.02 10.40 12.17
N ASP A 202 -21.89 10.47 13.49
CA ASP A 202 -21.50 9.40 14.43
C ASP A 202 -22.65 8.46 14.85
N ALA A 203 -23.82 8.51 14.18
CA ALA A 203 -24.98 7.70 14.57
C ALA A 203 -24.66 6.20 14.73
N GLY A 204 -24.96 5.60 15.88
CA GLY A 204 -24.63 4.18 16.13
C GLY A 204 -23.16 3.91 16.47
N VAL A 205 -22.37 4.94 16.75
CA VAL A 205 -21.06 4.84 17.40
C VAL A 205 -21.13 5.60 18.73
N ASP A 206 -20.62 5.01 19.80
CA ASP A 206 -20.59 5.60 21.14
C ASP A 206 -19.60 6.77 21.15
N ARG A 207 -20.03 7.94 21.63
CA ARG A 207 -19.19 9.14 21.68
C ARG A 207 -17.94 8.92 22.54
N SER A 208 -18.05 8.13 23.61
CA SER A 208 -16.90 7.79 24.46
C SER A 208 -15.83 6.99 23.73
N PHE A 209 -16.20 6.24 22.68
CA PHE A 209 -15.24 5.57 21.80
C PHE A 209 -14.50 6.59 20.94
N LEU A 210 -15.20 7.54 20.31
CA LEU A 210 -14.59 8.59 19.49
C LEU A 210 -13.64 9.48 20.30
N GLU A 211 -14.03 9.82 21.53
CA GLU A 211 -13.22 10.65 22.42
C GLU A 211 -11.91 9.98 22.84
N LYS A 212 -11.84 8.64 22.91
CA LYS A 212 -10.59 7.91 23.18
C LYS A 212 -9.56 8.04 22.06
N HIS A 213 -9.99 8.32 20.83
CA HIS A 213 -9.10 8.57 19.70
C HIS A 213 -8.53 10.00 19.69
N LEU A 214 -9.01 10.88 20.58
CA LEU A 214 -8.45 12.23 20.75
C LEU A 214 -7.12 12.15 21.49
N SER A 215 -6.08 12.72 20.88
CA SER A 215 -4.71 12.70 21.44
C SER A 215 -4.36 13.94 22.26
N TRP A 216 -5.33 14.80 22.55
CA TRP A 216 -5.10 16.05 23.29
C TRP A 216 -6.30 16.45 24.14
N ARG A 217 -6.05 17.42 25.02
CA ARG A 217 -7.09 18.13 25.78
C ARG A 217 -7.21 19.56 25.25
N PRO A 218 -8.40 20.20 25.36
CA PRO A 218 -8.57 21.61 25.01
C PRO A 218 -7.49 22.50 25.63
N GLY A 219 -7.01 23.48 24.88
CA GLY A 219 -5.92 24.39 25.24
C GLY A 219 -4.55 24.00 24.68
N ALA A 220 -4.42 22.77 24.14
CA ALA A 220 -3.18 22.35 23.49
C ALA A 220 -2.90 23.14 22.20
N ILE A 221 -1.62 23.41 21.92
CA ILE A 221 -1.19 24.09 20.69
C ILE A 221 -1.51 23.20 19.48
N TYR A 222 -1.99 23.82 18.40
CA TYR A 222 -2.22 23.16 17.12
C TYR A 222 -0.94 22.45 16.64
N HIS A 223 -1.11 21.26 16.07
CA HIS A 223 -0.04 20.59 15.35
C HIS A 223 -0.67 19.69 14.28
N PRO A 224 -0.22 19.72 13.01
CA PRO A 224 -0.86 18.99 11.91
C PRO A 224 -0.96 17.47 12.17
N LYS A 225 0.11 16.87 12.72
CA LYS A 225 0.13 15.45 13.13
C LYS A 225 -0.97 15.04 14.12
N ARG A 226 -1.54 15.96 14.90
CA ARG A 226 -2.65 15.65 15.83
C ARG A 226 -3.96 15.39 15.06
N LEU A 227 -4.27 16.26 14.09
CA LEU A 227 -5.46 16.13 13.26
C LEU A 227 -5.34 14.89 12.35
N ASP A 228 -4.16 14.71 11.74
CA ASP A 228 -3.87 13.54 10.92
C ASP A 228 -3.95 12.23 11.72
N ARG A 229 -3.53 12.22 13.00
CA ARG A 229 -3.69 11.06 13.87
C ARG A 229 -5.15 10.71 14.11
N ILE A 230 -6.04 11.69 14.34
CA ILE A 230 -7.48 11.43 14.45
C ILE A 230 -8.00 10.82 13.15
N HIS A 231 -7.70 11.46 12.02
CA HIS A 231 -8.12 11.00 10.71
C HIS A 231 -7.70 9.54 10.48
N ARG A 232 -6.41 9.23 10.64
CA ARG A 232 -5.87 7.87 10.46
C ARG A 232 -6.44 6.88 11.46
N SER A 233 -6.58 7.27 12.72
CA SER A 233 -7.09 6.38 13.78
C SER A 233 -8.55 6.01 13.54
N LEU A 234 -9.41 6.99 13.25
CA LEU A 234 -10.83 6.77 12.95
C LEU A 234 -11.04 6.04 11.62
N MET A 235 -10.29 6.39 10.56
CA MET A 235 -10.33 5.64 9.29
C MET A 235 -9.85 4.19 9.47
N GLY A 236 -8.81 3.98 10.30
CA GLY A 236 -8.26 2.67 10.61
C GLY A 236 -9.25 1.71 11.27
N THR A 237 -10.27 2.22 11.96
CA THR A 237 -11.35 1.39 12.55
C THR A 237 -12.22 0.71 11.50
N LYS A 238 -12.23 1.20 10.25
CA LYS A 238 -13.13 0.78 9.17
C LYS A 238 -14.62 0.91 9.51
N LEU A 239 -14.96 1.72 10.52
CA LEU A 239 -16.34 2.09 10.86
C LEU A 239 -16.87 3.19 9.96
N PHE A 240 -15.96 3.97 9.37
CA PHE A 240 -16.26 5.14 8.56
C PHE A 240 -15.72 4.93 7.15
N SER A 241 -16.48 5.36 6.16
CA SER A 241 -16.06 5.43 4.76
C SER A 241 -15.33 6.74 4.45
N SER A 242 -15.57 7.79 5.24
CA SER A 242 -14.85 9.06 5.17
C SER A 242 -14.78 9.71 6.54
N VAL A 243 -13.66 10.35 6.83
CA VAL A 243 -13.42 11.17 8.02
C VAL A 243 -12.86 12.50 7.54
N SER A 244 -13.51 13.61 7.88
CA SER A 244 -12.98 14.95 7.67
C SER A 244 -12.68 15.57 9.03
N VAL A 245 -11.49 16.15 9.17
CA VAL A 245 -11.08 16.85 10.38
C VAL A 245 -10.76 18.28 10.01
N ASP A 246 -11.62 19.18 10.45
CA ASP A 246 -11.58 20.59 10.10
C ASP A 246 -11.34 21.43 11.36
N LEU A 247 -10.59 22.51 11.17
CA LEU A 247 -10.32 23.47 12.22
C LEU A 247 -11.16 24.72 11.95
N ASP A 248 -12.15 24.95 12.81
CA ASP A 248 -13.11 26.03 12.63
C ASP A 248 -12.61 27.32 13.28
N GLN A 249 -13.02 28.46 12.73
CA GLN A 249 -12.77 29.74 13.37
C GLN A 249 -13.60 29.86 14.64
N PRO A 250 -13.02 30.33 15.76
CA PRO A 250 -13.78 30.61 16.95
C PRO A 250 -14.74 31.78 16.70
N ALA A 251 -15.81 31.84 17.51
CA ALA A 251 -16.82 32.90 17.41
C ALA A 251 -16.26 34.26 17.87
N LYS A 252 -15.27 34.26 18.77
CA LYS A 252 -14.58 35.47 19.23
C LYS A 252 -13.07 35.30 19.14
N GLU A 253 -12.40 36.42 18.92
CA GLU A 253 -10.94 36.47 18.94
C GLU A 253 -10.39 36.11 20.34
N GLY A 254 -9.32 35.33 20.39
CA GLY A 254 -8.71 34.83 21.64
C GLY A 254 -9.32 33.54 22.20
N GLU A 255 -10.44 33.05 21.65
CA GLU A 255 -10.99 31.75 22.04
C GLU A 255 -10.22 30.56 21.43
N LEU A 256 -10.38 29.39 22.04
CA LEU A 256 -9.86 28.14 21.52
C LEU A 256 -10.60 27.76 20.23
N TRP A 257 -9.86 27.31 19.22
CA TRP A 257 -10.44 26.97 17.92
C TRP A 257 -11.12 25.61 17.98
N PRO A 258 -12.44 25.52 17.76
CA PRO A 258 -13.12 24.24 17.75
C PRO A 258 -12.62 23.36 16.61
N VAL A 259 -12.65 22.04 16.83
CA VAL A 259 -12.30 21.05 15.82
C VAL A 259 -13.56 20.30 15.44
N SER A 260 -13.96 20.38 14.18
CA SER A 260 -15.09 19.63 13.64
C SER A 260 -14.61 18.34 13.01
N VAL A 261 -15.12 17.21 13.50
CA VAL A 261 -14.88 15.89 12.94
C VAL A 261 -16.17 15.42 12.28
N ARG A 262 -16.20 15.46 10.94
CA ARG A 262 -17.34 14.98 10.14
C ARG A 262 -17.09 13.55 9.70
N LEU A 263 -18.03 12.67 10.04
CA LEU A 263 -17.93 11.24 9.82
C LEU A 263 -18.98 10.78 8.81
N LEU A 264 -18.56 10.02 7.81
CA LEU A 264 -19.48 9.28 6.96
C LEU A 264 -19.37 7.80 7.28
N GLN A 265 -20.49 7.17 7.62
CA GLN A 265 -20.48 5.78 8.06
C GLN A 265 -20.11 4.82 6.93
N GLY A 266 -19.34 3.81 7.29
CA GLY A 266 -19.10 2.63 6.47
C GLY A 266 -20.15 1.55 6.76
N LYS A 267 -20.24 0.55 5.88
CA LYS A 267 -21.06 -0.64 6.14
C LYS A 267 -20.37 -1.52 7.20
N HIS A 268 -20.88 -1.50 8.42
CA HIS A 268 -20.28 -2.26 9.54
C HIS A 268 -20.43 -3.78 9.41
N LYS A 269 -21.43 -4.24 8.65
CA LYS A 269 -21.74 -5.66 8.48
C LYS A 269 -21.33 -6.14 7.08
N SER A 270 -20.73 -7.33 7.01
CA SER A 270 -20.42 -7.99 5.74
C SER A 270 -20.66 -9.48 5.83
N ILE A 271 -21.14 -10.05 4.72
CA ILE A 271 -21.27 -11.48 4.49
C ILE A 271 -20.41 -11.83 3.28
N ALA A 272 -19.61 -12.89 3.39
CA ALA A 272 -18.87 -13.45 2.27
C ALA A 272 -19.15 -14.96 2.20
N LEU A 273 -19.39 -15.44 0.98
CA LEU A 273 -19.57 -16.84 0.67
C LEU A 273 -18.52 -17.24 -0.35
N GLY A 274 -17.96 -18.44 -0.21
CA GLY A 274 -16.98 -19.00 -1.13
C GLY A 274 -17.15 -20.50 -1.22
N GLY A 275 -16.73 -21.08 -2.33
CA GLY A 275 -16.74 -22.52 -2.54
C GLY A 275 -15.52 -22.93 -3.35
N GLY A 276 -15.12 -24.19 -3.21
CA GLY A 276 -14.05 -24.78 -3.97
C GLY A 276 -14.23 -26.28 -4.11
N TYR A 277 -13.48 -26.84 -5.03
CA TYR A 277 -13.35 -28.28 -5.21
C TYR A 277 -11.88 -28.60 -5.41
N SER A 278 -11.41 -29.63 -4.74
CA SER A 278 -10.09 -30.18 -4.97
C SER A 278 -10.14 -31.70 -4.96
N THR A 279 -9.23 -32.32 -5.72
CA THR A 279 -9.14 -33.78 -5.79
C THR A 279 -8.72 -34.40 -4.47
N ASP A 280 -8.09 -33.63 -3.58
CA ASP A 280 -7.66 -34.04 -2.24
C ASP A 280 -8.71 -33.86 -1.16
N LYS A 281 -9.46 -32.76 -1.18
CA LYS A 281 -10.38 -32.40 -0.08
C LYS A 281 -11.85 -32.40 -0.49
N GLY A 282 -12.15 -32.81 -1.71
CA GLY A 282 -13.50 -32.77 -2.26
C GLY A 282 -14.03 -31.34 -2.33
N ILE A 283 -15.34 -31.22 -2.11
CA ILE A 283 -16.04 -29.94 -2.10
C ILE A 283 -15.82 -29.26 -0.75
N ASN A 284 -15.55 -27.95 -0.76
CA ASN A 284 -15.57 -27.11 0.42
C ASN A 284 -16.42 -25.85 0.22
N LEU A 285 -17.22 -25.54 1.24
CA LEU A 285 -18.03 -24.32 1.31
C LEU A 285 -17.53 -23.46 2.48
N LYS A 286 -17.44 -22.15 2.25
CA LYS A 286 -16.97 -21.17 3.22
C LYS A 286 -18.01 -20.08 3.38
N GLY A 287 -18.38 -19.81 4.63
CA GLY A 287 -19.20 -18.67 5.01
C GLY A 287 -18.46 -17.79 6.01
N VAL A 288 -18.54 -16.48 5.82
CA VAL A 288 -18.02 -15.50 6.78
C VAL A 288 -19.09 -14.45 7.01
N TRP A 289 -19.48 -14.28 8.26
CA TRP A 289 -20.27 -13.14 8.71
C TRP A 289 -19.41 -12.30 9.66
N GLU A 290 -19.48 -10.98 9.49
CA GLU A 290 -18.70 -10.04 10.27
C GLU A 290 -19.56 -8.82 10.60
N ASN A 291 -19.50 -8.39 11.86
CA ASN A 291 -19.98 -7.08 12.30
C ASN A 291 -18.82 -6.35 12.99
N ARG A 292 -18.42 -5.20 12.44
CA ARG A 292 -17.27 -4.39 12.89
C ARG A 292 -17.59 -3.41 14.01
N ASN A 293 -18.86 -3.28 14.40
CA ASN A 293 -19.30 -2.30 15.39
C ASN A 293 -20.34 -2.87 16.35
N VAL A 294 -20.00 -3.99 16.98
CA VAL A 294 -20.86 -4.52 18.04
C VAL A 294 -20.75 -3.63 19.28
N PHE A 295 -21.87 -3.42 19.95
CA PHE A 295 -21.99 -2.53 21.12
C PHE A 295 -21.62 -1.06 20.84
N ASN A 296 -21.60 -0.64 19.57
CA ASN A 296 -21.29 0.73 19.13
C ASN A 296 -19.88 1.22 19.53
N ARG A 297 -18.93 0.33 19.81
CA ARG A 297 -17.59 0.67 20.35
C ARG A 297 -16.44 0.19 19.47
N GLY A 298 -16.67 0.01 18.18
CA GLY A 298 -15.66 -0.51 17.24
C GLY A 298 -15.22 -1.95 17.52
N GLN A 299 -15.93 -2.67 18.38
CA GLN A 299 -15.67 -4.08 18.65
C GLN A 299 -16.19 -4.92 17.50
N ARG A 300 -15.45 -5.95 17.14
CA ARG A 300 -15.74 -6.77 15.98
C ARG A 300 -16.13 -8.18 16.39
N ILE A 301 -17.28 -8.66 15.93
CA ILE A 301 -17.63 -10.07 15.98
C ILE A 301 -17.48 -10.65 14.59
N LYS A 302 -16.83 -11.81 14.49
CA LYS A 302 -16.67 -12.57 13.26
C LYS A 302 -17.05 -14.02 13.50
N ALA A 303 -17.90 -14.54 12.63
CA ALA A 303 -18.22 -15.95 12.52
C ALA A 303 -17.71 -16.45 11.16
N ARG A 304 -16.87 -17.48 11.18
CA ARG A 304 -16.39 -18.18 9.99
C ARG A 304 -16.83 -19.63 10.09
N THR A 305 -17.44 -20.13 9.04
CA THR A 305 -17.84 -21.53 8.90
C THR A 305 -17.16 -22.09 7.66
N GLU A 306 -16.52 -23.24 7.78
CA GLU A 306 -16.01 -24.04 6.67
C GLU A 306 -16.67 -25.41 6.74
N LEU A 307 -17.34 -25.82 5.67
CA LEU A 307 -18.00 -27.12 5.53
C LEU A 307 -17.38 -27.83 4.33
N GLY A 308 -16.42 -28.71 4.59
CA GLY A 308 -15.82 -29.60 3.61
C GLY A 308 -16.20 -31.06 3.85
N THR A 309 -15.87 -31.93 2.89
CA THR A 309 -16.09 -33.38 3.05
C THR A 309 -15.18 -33.98 4.13
N GLN A 310 -13.93 -33.50 4.23
CA GLN A 310 -12.93 -33.97 5.21
C GLN A 310 -12.87 -33.11 6.48
N ALA A 311 -13.13 -31.80 6.38
CA ALA A 311 -12.99 -30.89 7.52
C ALA A 311 -14.22 -29.99 7.65
N GLN A 312 -14.73 -29.85 8.88
CA GLN A 312 -15.75 -28.87 9.23
C GLN A 312 -15.25 -28.01 10.40
N THR A 313 -15.28 -26.69 10.21
CA THR A 313 -14.81 -25.73 11.22
C THR A 313 -15.86 -24.65 11.44
N ILE A 314 -16.17 -24.36 12.69
CA ILE A 314 -16.90 -23.15 13.11
C ILE A 314 -15.96 -22.34 14.00
N PHE A 315 -15.65 -21.13 13.58
CA PHE A 315 -14.80 -20.20 14.31
C PHE A 315 -15.57 -18.92 14.63
N LEU A 316 -15.72 -18.63 15.91
CA LEU A 316 -16.28 -17.40 16.43
C LEU A 316 -15.18 -16.59 17.08
N SER A 317 -15.13 -15.28 16.83
CA SER A 317 -14.22 -14.38 17.51
C SER A 317 -14.85 -13.05 17.84
N HIS A 318 -14.53 -12.54 19.02
CA HIS A 318 -14.79 -11.18 19.46
C HIS A 318 -13.45 -10.45 19.61
N GLU A 319 -13.29 -9.35 18.88
CA GLU A 319 -12.09 -8.53 18.84
C GLU A 319 -12.40 -7.17 19.47
N THR A 320 -11.65 -6.82 20.50
CA THR A 320 -11.70 -5.52 21.19
C THR A 320 -10.44 -4.73 20.82
N PRO A 321 -10.57 -3.62 20.05
CA PRO A 321 -9.45 -2.75 19.76
C PRO A 321 -9.05 -1.94 21.00
N ASP A 322 -7.82 -1.40 20.98
CA ASP A 322 -7.25 -0.53 22.02
C ASP A 322 -7.40 -1.10 23.45
N PHE A 323 -7.20 -2.42 23.59
CA PHE A 323 -7.31 -3.13 24.86
C PHE A 323 -6.18 -2.74 25.81
N PHE A 324 -6.48 -1.93 26.82
CA PHE A 324 -5.57 -1.28 27.78
C PHE A 324 -4.52 -0.33 27.20
N GLN A 325 -4.10 -0.50 25.95
CA GLN A 325 -3.14 0.36 25.26
C GLN A 325 -3.60 0.60 23.81
N ALA A 326 -3.24 1.75 23.25
CA ALA A 326 -3.51 2.06 21.84
C ALA A 326 -2.85 1.03 20.92
N GLU A 327 -3.53 0.68 19.82
CA GLU A 327 -3.12 -0.30 18.81
C GLU A 327 -2.99 -1.76 19.32
N GLN A 328 -3.33 -2.00 20.59
CA GLN A 328 -3.35 -3.34 21.18
C GLN A 328 -4.74 -3.97 21.01
N LYS A 329 -4.81 -5.19 20.48
CA LYS A 329 -6.05 -5.91 20.21
C LYS A 329 -6.19 -7.10 21.15
N LEU A 330 -7.32 -7.23 21.84
CA LEU A 330 -7.71 -8.48 22.49
C LEU A 330 -8.64 -9.24 21.55
N THR A 331 -8.34 -10.51 21.29
CA THR A 331 -9.21 -11.43 20.55
C THR A 331 -9.62 -12.57 21.48
N LEU A 332 -10.91 -12.69 21.75
CA LEU A 332 -11.50 -13.88 22.35
C LEU A 332 -12.03 -14.76 21.22
N SER A 333 -11.72 -16.05 21.25
CA SER A 333 -12.11 -16.99 20.19
C SER A 333 -12.69 -18.28 20.73
N THR A 334 -13.56 -18.88 19.92
CA THR A 334 -14.06 -20.24 20.09
C THR A 334 -14.01 -20.93 18.74
N GLN A 335 -13.39 -22.09 18.69
CA GLN A 335 -13.26 -22.91 17.49
C GLN A 335 -13.81 -24.30 17.77
N LEU A 336 -14.69 -24.76 16.89
CA LEU A 336 -15.19 -26.13 16.85
C LEU A 336 -14.66 -26.76 15.56
N ASP A 337 -13.94 -27.86 15.69
CA ASP A 337 -13.39 -28.58 14.53
C ASP A 337 -13.87 -30.02 14.53
N ARG A 338 -14.16 -30.51 13.33
CA ARG A 338 -14.29 -31.94 13.03
C ARG A 338 -13.42 -32.25 11.82
N SER A 339 -12.57 -33.26 11.95
CA SER A 339 -11.65 -33.71 10.91
C SER A 339 -11.83 -35.21 10.66
N LEU A 340 -11.86 -35.62 9.39
CA LEU A 340 -12.09 -36.99 8.94
C LEU A 340 -10.96 -37.42 8.00
N GLU A 341 -9.79 -37.70 8.57
CA GLU A 341 -8.57 -37.91 7.80
C GLU A 341 -8.21 -39.39 7.71
N ASP A 342 -7.39 -39.79 6.75
CA ASP A 342 -7.03 -41.20 6.56
C ASP A 342 -6.32 -41.80 7.79
N ALA A 343 -5.61 -40.97 8.56
CA ALA A 343 -4.87 -41.38 9.75
C ALA A 343 -5.70 -41.36 11.05
N PHE A 344 -6.66 -40.44 11.17
CA PHE A 344 -7.44 -40.21 12.38
C PHE A 344 -8.76 -39.51 12.06
N ASP A 345 -9.74 -39.69 12.94
CA ASP A 345 -10.89 -38.81 13.02
C ASP A 345 -10.80 -38.01 14.32
N SER A 346 -11.04 -36.70 14.27
CA SER A 346 -11.01 -35.85 15.46
C SER A 346 -12.19 -34.91 15.55
N GLN A 347 -12.57 -34.61 16.80
CA GLN A 347 -13.54 -33.59 17.14
C GLN A 347 -12.96 -32.77 18.28
N SER A 348 -12.92 -31.45 18.13
CA SER A 348 -12.34 -30.59 19.16
C SER A 348 -13.08 -29.28 19.36
N VAL A 349 -12.99 -28.80 20.59
CA VAL A 349 -13.44 -27.48 21.02
C VAL A 349 -12.25 -26.75 21.59
N GLN A 350 -11.97 -25.56 21.06
CA GLN A 350 -10.89 -24.71 21.54
C GLN A 350 -11.44 -23.34 21.89
N ILE A 351 -11.07 -22.85 23.07
CA ILE A 351 -11.39 -21.50 23.54
C ILE A 351 -10.06 -20.77 23.75
N GLY A 352 -9.95 -19.54 23.25
CA GLY A 352 -8.71 -18.79 23.29
C GLY A 352 -8.93 -17.32 23.65
N ALA A 353 -7.90 -16.74 24.27
CA ALA A 353 -7.74 -15.30 24.41
C ALA A 353 -6.34 -14.93 23.92
N ASN A 354 -6.23 -13.97 23.00
CA ASN A 354 -4.96 -13.52 22.44
C ASN A 354 -4.88 -12.00 22.44
N VAL A 355 -3.79 -11.47 22.99
CA VAL A 355 -3.45 -10.05 22.92
C VAL A 355 -2.37 -9.87 21.85
N SER A 356 -2.64 -9.05 20.84
CA SER A 356 -1.66 -8.72 19.80
C SER A 356 -1.49 -7.23 19.59
N ARG A 357 -0.32 -6.81 19.10
CA ARG A 357 -0.01 -5.41 18.78
C ARG A 357 0.97 -5.32 17.61
N PRO A 358 0.96 -4.21 16.86
CA PRO A 358 1.99 -3.96 15.86
C PRO A 358 3.38 -3.82 16.52
N VAL A 359 4.38 -4.36 15.84
CA VAL A 359 5.82 -4.29 16.18
C VAL A 359 6.62 -4.08 14.90
N PHE A 360 7.87 -3.63 14.98
CA PHE A 360 8.80 -3.55 13.83
C PHE A 360 8.19 -2.93 12.55
N SER A 361 7.60 -1.74 12.67
CA SER A 361 6.89 -1.06 11.58
C SER A 361 7.75 -0.85 10.32
N PRO A 362 7.19 -0.96 9.10
CA PRO A 362 5.84 -1.46 8.77
C PRO A 362 5.70 -2.99 8.84
N GLY A 363 4.48 -3.47 9.08
CA GLY A 363 4.06 -4.85 8.78
C GLY A 363 4.39 -5.93 9.81
N GLY A 364 4.94 -5.59 10.99
CA GLY A 364 5.15 -6.55 12.07
C GLY A 364 3.98 -6.59 13.06
N GLU A 365 3.63 -7.78 13.56
CA GLU A 365 2.64 -8.02 14.61
C GLU A 365 3.17 -9.09 15.58
N ALA A 366 3.14 -8.80 16.88
CA ALA A 366 3.46 -9.77 17.92
C ALA A 366 2.19 -10.07 18.73
N GLY A 367 2.06 -11.32 19.17
CA GLY A 367 0.90 -11.79 19.94
C GLY A 367 1.29 -12.76 21.04
N LEU A 368 0.54 -12.70 22.14
CA LEU A 368 0.61 -13.64 23.25
C LEU A 368 -0.82 -14.06 23.59
N GLY A 369 -1.04 -15.37 23.74
CA GLY A 369 -2.34 -15.90 24.07
C GLY A 369 -2.35 -16.96 25.15
N LEU A 370 -3.55 -17.36 25.50
CA LEU A 370 -3.90 -18.50 26.33
C LEU A 370 -5.00 -19.26 25.62
N GLU A 371 -4.83 -20.57 25.49
CA GLU A 371 -5.77 -21.45 24.82
C GLU A 371 -6.09 -22.64 25.70
N TRP A 372 -7.35 -23.05 25.68
CA TRP A 372 -7.82 -24.28 26.28
C TRP A 372 -8.49 -25.12 25.21
N ARG A 373 -8.19 -26.42 25.15
CA ARG A 373 -8.63 -27.32 24.10
C ARG A 373 -9.10 -28.64 24.71
N LEU A 374 -10.27 -29.07 24.28
CA LEU A 374 -10.81 -30.41 24.45
C LEU A 374 -10.83 -31.09 23.10
N ALA A 375 -10.30 -32.30 22.99
CA ALA A 375 -10.34 -33.06 21.76
C ALA A 375 -10.67 -34.53 22.05
N ASP A 376 -11.49 -35.13 21.20
CA ASP A 376 -11.67 -36.57 21.10
C ASP A 376 -11.05 -37.01 19.77
N VAL A 377 -10.11 -37.94 19.85
CA VAL A 377 -9.32 -38.38 18.69
C VAL A 377 -9.39 -39.90 18.62
N MET A 378 -9.81 -40.39 17.46
CA MET A 378 -9.82 -41.81 17.11
C MET A 378 -8.72 -42.06 16.09
N GLU A 379 -7.67 -42.79 16.49
CA GLU A 379 -6.63 -43.22 15.58
C GLU A 379 -7.13 -44.41 14.75
N LYS A 380 -7.08 -44.27 13.42
CA LYS A 380 -7.46 -45.37 12.51
C LYS A 380 -6.43 -46.50 12.54
N SER A 381 -5.18 -46.16 12.84
CA SER A 381 -4.15 -47.14 13.17
C SER A 381 -4.39 -47.66 14.59
N GLY A 382 -4.79 -48.93 14.72
CA GLY A 382 -4.99 -49.58 16.02
C GLY A 382 -6.34 -49.33 16.70
N GLY A 383 -7.17 -48.42 16.17
CA GLY A 383 -8.55 -48.20 16.64
C GLY A 383 -8.64 -47.58 18.04
N LEU A 384 -7.56 -46.94 18.52
CA LEU A 384 -7.53 -46.33 19.85
C LEU A 384 -8.27 -45.00 19.83
N ARG A 385 -9.18 -44.82 20.78
CA ARG A 385 -9.90 -43.56 21.00
C ARG A 385 -9.46 -42.93 22.32
N SER A 386 -8.98 -41.70 22.24
CA SER A 386 -8.41 -40.97 23.37
C SER A 386 -8.97 -39.56 23.46
N SER A 387 -9.31 -39.13 24.67
CA SER A 387 -9.73 -37.76 24.94
C SER A 387 -8.56 -36.96 25.47
N PHE A 388 -8.26 -35.82 24.86
CA PHE A 388 -7.19 -34.90 25.23
C PHE A 388 -7.77 -33.62 25.80
N THR A 389 -7.21 -33.16 26.92
CA THR A 389 -7.51 -31.84 27.48
C THR A 389 -6.19 -31.11 27.64
N THR A 390 -6.02 -29.99 26.95
CA THR A 390 -4.75 -29.24 26.94
C THR A 390 -4.98 -27.76 27.20
N THR A 391 -3.96 -27.13 27.77
CA THR A 391 -3.86 -25.67 27.89
C THR A 391 -2.56 -25.22 27.26
N ALA A 392 -2.56 -24.16 26.46
CA ALA A 392 -1.40 -23.69 25.74
C ALA A 392 -1.20 -22.18 25.84
N ILE A 393 0.06 -21.73 25.72
CA ILE A 393 0.44 -20.32 25.74
C ILE A 393 1.08 -19.96 24.39
N PRO A 394 0.30 -19.70 23.33
CA PRO A 394 0.86 -19.34 22.03
C PRO A 394 1.53 -17.97 22.08
N MET A 395 2.76 -17.90 21.56
CA MET A 395 3.49 -16.68 21.26
C MET A 395 3.71 -16.62 19.75
N THR A 396 3.27 -15.53 19.11
CA THR A 396 3.34 -15.38 17.66
C THR A 396 4.09 -14.12 17.27
N LEU A 397 4.90 -14.21 16.22
CA LEU A 397 5.51 -13.07 15.53
C LEU A 397 5.24 -13.19 14.04
N LYS A 398 4.62 -12.17 13.46
CA LYS A 398 4.35 -12.07 12.03
C LYS A 398 5.08 -10.86 11.49
N LEU A 399 5.82 -11.04 10.40
CA LEU A 399 6.49 -9.96 9.68
C LEU A 399 6.09 -10.05 8.20
N ASP A 400 5.50 -8.99 7.68
CA ASP A 400 5.13 -8.87 6.26
C ASP A 400 5.82 -7.65 5.65
N ARG A 401 6.68 -7.90 4.65
CA ARG A 401 7.39 -6.90 3.84
C ARG A 401 7.12 -7.10 2.35
N SER A 402 6.00 -7.75 2.00
CA SER A 402 5.57 -7.90 0.62
C SER A 402 5.00 -6.60 0.06
N ASP A 403 5.11 -6.44 -1.25
CA ASP A 403 4.65 -5.27 -2.00
C ASP A 403 3.12 -5.23 -2.16
N ASP A 404 2.49 -6.38 -2.37
CA ASP A 404 1.04 -6.52 -2.51
C ASP A 404 0.47 -7.64 -1.62
N LEU A 405 -0.69 -7.39 -1.00
CA LEU A 405 -1.32 -8.35 -0.08
C LEU A 405 -1.88 -9.58 -0.80
N LEU A 406 -2.43 -9.41 -2.00
CA LEU A 406 -3.16 -10.43 -2.76
C LEU A 406 -2.29 -11.09 -3.83
N ASP A 407 -1.45 -10.33 -4.53
CA ASP A 407 -0.60 -10.81 -5.63
C ASP A 407 0.85 -10.28 -5.52
N PRO A 408 1.62 -10.77 -4.52
CA PRO A 408 2.96 -10.26 -4.23
C PRO A 408 3.96 -10.57 -5.35
N GLY A 409 4.65 -9.54 -5.85
CA GLY A 409 5.74 -9.65 -6.82
C GLY A 409 7.13 -9.59 -6.18
N GLN A 410 7.24 -8.93 -5.04
CA GLN A 410 8.50 -8.70 -4.34
C GLN A 410 8.34 -8.75 -2.82
N GLY A 411 9.44 -9.07 -2.12
CA GLY A 411 9.52 -9.02 -0.68
C GLY A 411 9.28 -10.38 -0.02
N TRP A 412 8.91 -10.38 1.25
CA TRP A 412 8.82 -11.61 2.03
C TRP A 412 7.77 -11.53 3.15
N ARG A 413 7.34 -12.71 3.59
CA ARG A 413 6.45 -12.92 4.73
C ARG A 413 7.05 -13.97 5.64
N TRP A 414 7.02 -13.75 6.93
CA TRP A 414 7.48 -14.73 7.93
C TRP A 414 6.50 -14.78 9.09
N ASN A 415 6.15 -15.98 9.52
CA ASN A 415 5.35 -16.24 10.70
C ASN A 415 6.12 -17.23 11.57
N ALA A 416 6.42 -16.83 12.80
CA ALA A 416 7.00 -17.67 13.83
C ALA A 416 5.98 -17.88 14.95
N GLU A 417 5.88 -19.10 15.46
CA GLU A 417 5.01 -19.49 16.56
C GLU A 417 5.80 -20.36 17.55
N LEU A 418 5.66 -20.03 18.83
CA LEU A 418 6.13 -20.84 19.95
C LEU A 418 4.94 -21.11 20.86
N LYS A 419 4.59 -22.38 21.04
CA LYS A 419 3.39 -22.80 21.77
C LYS A 419 3.73 -23.91 22.77
N PRO A 420 4.08 -23.56 24.01
CA PRO A 420 4.12 -24.51 25.12
C PRO A 420 2.69 -25.00 25.42
N VAL A 421 2.55 -26.30 25.61
CA VAL A 421 1.30 -27.02 25.84
C VAL A 421 1.44 -27.85 27.11
N LEU A 422 0.49 -27.69 28.02
CA LEU A 422 0.30 -28.49 29.20
C LEU A 422 -0.84 -29.47 28.95
N ALA A 423 -0.55 -30.77 29.04
CA ALA A 423 -1.57 -31.80 29.05
C ALA A 423 -2.21 -31.88 30.45
N LEU A 424 -3.53 -31.75 30.50
CA LEU A 424 -4.33 -31.88 31.72
C LEU A 424 -5.00 -33.27 31.81
N SER A 425 -5.11 -33.98 30.68
CA SER A 425 -5.57 -35.36 30.62
C SER A 425 -4.42 -36.34 30.77
N SER A 426 -4.70 -37.55 31.29
CA SER A 426 -3.71 -38.63 31.44
C SER A 426 -3.25 -39.24 30.11
N SER A 427 -3.97 -38.96 29.02
CA SER A 427 -3.72 -39.41 27.66
C SER A 427 -2.61 -38.64 26.93
N GLY A 428 -2.22 -37.46 27.44
CA GLY A 428 -1.27 -36.58 26.78
C GLY A 428 -0.05 -36.27 27.62
N GLN A 429 0.98 -35.73 26.97
CA GLN A 429 2.18 -35.22 27.63
C GLN A 429 2.37 -33.71 27.40
N PRO A 430 2.92 -32.99 28.38
CA PRO A 430 3.39 -31.63 28.15
C PRO A 430 4.40 -31.59 27.00
N HIS A 431 4.23 -30.65 26.10
CA HIS A 431 5.10 -30.51 24.94
C HIS A 431 5.15 -29.05 24.49
N THR A 432 6.08 -28.72 23.59
CA THR A 432 6.19 -27.40 22.99
C THR A 432 6.21 -27.55 21.49
N ARG A 433 5.33 -26.82 20.80
CA ARG A 433 5.34 -26.69 19.34
C ARG A 433 6.11 -25.43 18.95
N ILE A 434 6.97 -25.56 17.95
CA ILE A 434 7.72 -24.45 17.36
C ILE A 434 7.44 -24.50 15.86
N GLY A 435 6.81 -23.45 15.33
CA GLY A 435 6.44 -23.35 13.93
C GLY A 435 7.07 -22.14 13.26
N ASN A 436 7.63 -22.33 12.06
CA ASN A 436 8.24 -21.28 11.27
C ASN A 436 7.79 -21.41 9.82
N ARG A 437 7.05 -20.42 9.31
CA ARG A 437 6.58 -20.38 7.93
C ARG A 437 7.09 -19.11 7.25
N GLY A 438 7.85 -19.27 6.17
CA GLY A 438 8.36 -18.18 5.35
C GLY A 438 7.89 -18.27 3.91
N SER A 439 7.63 -17.12 3.28
CA SER A 439 7.56 -17.00 1.83
C SER A 439 8.38 -15.81 1.33
N HIS A 440 9.01 -15.97 0.19
CA HIS A 440 9.81 -14.94 -0.47
C HIS A 440 9.39 -14.85 -1.93
N TYR A 441 9.21 -13.62 -2.40
CA TYR A 441 8.78 -13.30 -3.75
C TYR A 441 9.84 -12.41 -4.40
N PHE A 442 10.22 -12.78 -5.61
CA PHE A 442 11.23 -12.07 -6.36
C PHE A 442 10.84 -12.02 -7.83
N THR A 443 10.88 -10.83 -8.42
CA THR A 443 10.59 -10.62 -9.85
C THR A 443 11.91 -10.37 -10.60
N PRO A 444 12.62 -11.42 -11.07
CA PRO A 444 13.88 -11.26 -11.80
C PRO A 444 13.74 -10.52 -13.13
N TRP A 445 12.59 -10.64 -13.80
CA TRP A 445 12.32 -9.99 -15.08
C TRP A 445 10.99 -9.24 -15.04
N ALA A 446 11.02 -7.96 -15.41
CA ALA A 446 9.83 -7.11 -15.49
C ALA A 446 9.08 -7.26 -16.83
N SER A 447 9.76 -7.68 -17.90
CA SER A 447 9.15 -7.94 -19.21
C SER A 447 9.86 -9.11 -19.93
N PRO A 448 9.20 -10.27 -20.12
CA PRO A 448 7.89 -10.63 -19.54
C PRO A 448 7.97 -10.69 -18.00
N ARG A 449 6.88 -10.35 -17.31
CA ARG A 449 6.84 -10.37 -15.84
C ARG A 449 6.86 -11.81 -15.33
N ILE A 450 7.97 -12.22 -14.73
CA ILE A 450 8.15 -13.54 -14.13
C ILE A 450 8.38 -13.34 -12.64
N VAL A 451 7.54 -13.95 -11.81
CA VAL A 451 7.66 -13.93 -10.34
C VAL A 451 8.07 -15.32 -9.85
N LEU A 452 9.20 -15.40 -9.16
CA LEU A 452 9.63 -16.58 -8.44
C LEU A 452 9.12 -16.50 -7.01
N ALA A 453 8.35 -17.51 -6.58
CA ALA A 453 7.80 -17.61 -5.24
C ALA A 453 8.40 -18.83 -4.52
N LEU A 454 9.17 -18.58 -3.46
CA LEU A 454 9.70 -19.60 -2.57
C LEU A 454 8.84 -19.66 -1.31
N ARG A 455 8.47 -20.86 -0.86
CA ARG A 455 7.79 -21.08 0.43
C ARG A 455 8.52 -22.18 1.20
N ALA A 456 8.75 -21.94 2.48
CA ALA A 456 9.32 -22.90 3.41
C ALA A 456 8.48 -22.95 4.70
N GLU A 457 8.33 -24.14 5.27
CA GLU A 457 7.61 -24.38 6.51
C GLU A 457 8.37 -25.43 7.32
N VAL A 458 8.69 -25.08 8.56
CA VAL A 458 9.46 -25.91 9.50
C VAL A 458 8.72 -25.90 10.82
N ASP A 459 8.19 -27.06 11.19
CA ASP A 459 7.50 -27.28 12.45
C ASP A 459 8.22 -28.35 13.26
N THR A 460 8.25 -28.18 14.58
CA THR A 460 8.89 -29.11 15.51
C THR A 460 8.05 -29.24 16.77
N VAL A 461 7.98 -30.45 17.32
CA VAL A 461 7.35 -30.73 18.62
C VAL A 461 8.40 -31.33 19.54
N VAL A 462 8.57 -30.74 20.72
CA VAL A 462 9.58 -31.13 21.72
C VAL A 462 8.89 -31.45 23.05
N GLY A 463 9.35 -32.47 23.77
CA GLY A 463 8.90 -32.77 25.14
C GLY A 463 7.88 -33.89 25.28
N ALA A 464 7.29 -34.37 24.17
CA ALA A 464 6.43 -35.55 24.16
C ALA A 464 6.89 -36.60 23.15
N ASN A 465 6.64 -37.86 23.45
CA ASN A 465 6.82 -38.94 22.48
C ASN A 465 5.70 -38.93 21.44
N HIS A 466 5.96 -39.57 20.31
CA HIS A 466 5.00 -39.66 19.20
C HIS A 466 3.66 -40.32 19.61
N GLU A 467 3.74 -41.36 20.43
CA GLU A 467 2.59 -42.16 20.89
C GLU A 467 1.72 -41.39 21.90
N ASP A 468 2.31 -40.45 22.63
CA ASP A 468 1.64 -39.63 23.64
C ASP A 468 1.11 -38.29 23.09
N LEU A 469 1.35 -38.02 21.80
CA LEU A 469 0.80 -36.88 21.07
C LEU A 469 -0.51 -37.29 20.39
N ALA A 470 -1.54 -36.47 20.57
CA ALA A 470 -2.79 -36.60 19.84
C ALA A 470 -2.53 -36.63 18.34
N ALA A 471 -3.14 -37.58 17.62
CA ALA A 471 -2.86 -37.77 16.20
C ALA A 471 -3.12 -36.51 15.37
N ASP A 472 -4.11 -35.70 15.72
CA ASP A 472 -4.42 -34.44 15.05
C ASP A 472 -3.46 -33.28 15.39
N GLU A 473 -2.60 -33.45 16.40
CA GLU A 473 -1.49 -32.56 16.71
C GLU A 473 -0.16 -33.05 16.09
N ARG A 474 -0.10 -34.24 15.49
CA ARG A 474 1.14 -34.71 14.83
C ARG A 474 1.47 -33.90 13.57
N LEU A 475 2.73 -33.93 13.16
CA LEU A 475 3.21 -33.25 11.95
C LEU A 475 3.06 -34.17 10.74
N TYR A 476 2.45 -33.64 9.68
CA TYR A 476 2.21 -34.35 8.43
C TYR A 476 2.68 -33.53 7.24
N ALA A 477 3.22 -34.20 6.22
CA ALA A 477 3.66 -33.58 4.97
C ALA A 477 2.83 -34.10 3.78
N GLY A 478 2.73 -33.28 2.71
CA GLY A 478 1.98 -33.60 1.49
C GLY A 478 0.77 -32.71 1.23
N GLY A 479 0.16 -32.86 0.05
CA GLY A 479 -0.97 -32.05 -0.41
C GLY A 479 -0.59 -30.65 -0.94
N GLY A 480 -1.54 -29.95 -1.57
CA GLY A 480 -1.36 -28.59 -2.13
C GLY A 480 -1.19 -27.49 -1.08
N GLY A 481 -0.42 -27.76 -0.02
CA GLY A 481 -0.09 -26.86 1.07
C GLY A 481 -0.87 -27.06 2.37
N ARG A 482 -1.68 -28.13 2.55
CA ARG A 482 -2.43 -28.41 3.80
C ARG A 482 -2.80 -29.89 3.97
N GLY A 483 -2.21 -30.58 4.97
CA GLY A 483 -2.71 -31.85 5.51
C GLY A 483 -2.19 -33.13 4.84
N PRO A 484 -2.18 -34.28 5.55
CA PRO A 484 -1.54 -35.50 5.08
C PRO A 484 -2.18 -36.03 3.79
N ARG A 485 -1.34 -36.34 2.80
CA ARG A 485 -1.65 -37.34 1.76
C ARG A 485 -0.63 -38.48 1.74
N PHE A 486 0.53 -38.30 2.36
CA PHE A 486 1.56 -39.33 2.47
C PHE A 486 2.22 -39.24 3.84
N ALA A 487 2.17 -40.31 4.61
CA ALA A 487 3.16 -40.53 5.67
C ALA A 487 4.48 -40.92 4.98
N GLY A 488 5.27 -39.92 4.55
CA GLY A 488 6.43 -40.11 3.67
C GLY A 488 7.79 -39.80 4.32
N LEU A 489 8.57 -40.88 4.52
CA LEU A 489 10.00 -41.03 4.81
C LEU A 489 10.62 -40.42 6.09
N ARG A 490 11.20 -41.35 6.86
CA ARG A 490 11.70 -41.27 8.22
C ARG A 490 13.24 -41.20 8.16
N GLY A 491 13.84 -40.15 8.71
CA GLY A 491 15.30 -40.05 8.83
C GLY A 491 15.69 -39.61 10.24
N LYS A 492 16.30 -40.51 11.03
CA LYS A 492 16.84 -40.22 12.35
C LYS A 492 18.29 -39.78 12.21
N VAL A 493 18.60 -38.51 12.49
CA VAL A 493 19.98 -38.06 12.69
C VAL A 493 20.05 -37.36 14.04
N GLY A 494 20.74 -37.98 15.00
CA GLY A 494 21.17 -37.33 16.24
C GLY A 494 20.07 -36.78 17.16
N GLY A 495 18.93 -37.46 17.33
CA GLY A 495 17.89 -37.05 18.28
C GLY A 495 16.96 -35.92 17.80
N TRP A 496 17.13 -35.48 16.55
CA TRP A 496 16.24 -34.52 15.89
C TRP A 496 15.44 -35.21 14.78
N TRP A 497 14.17 -34.83 14.64
CA TRP A 497 13.35 -35.18 13.48
C TRP A 497 13.44 -34.04 12.47
N VAL A 498 14.01 -34.30 11.30
CA VAL A 498 14.10 -33.33 10.19
C VAL A 498 13.18 -33.82 9.06
N PHE A 499 12.16 -33.03 8.73
CA PHE A 499 11.31 -33.28 7.56
C PHE A 499 11.87 -32.51 6.35
N TRP A 500 12.17 -33.22 5.27
CA TRP A 500 12.55 -32.63 4.00
C TRP A 500 11.31 -32.43 3.12
N MET A 501 11.05 -31.20 2.70
CA MET A 501 10.20 -30.94 1.54
C MET A 501 11.06 -31.15 0.29
N VAL A 502 10.75 -32.18 -0.51
CA VAL A 502 11.23 -32.25 -1.89
C VAL A 502 10.43 -31.21 -2.70
N PRO A 503 11.08 -30.29 -3.43
CA PRO A 503 10.36 -29.36 -4.30
C PRO A 503 9.61 -30.15 -5.36
N GLY A 504 8.28 -30.13 -5.32
CA GLY A 504 7.48 -30.58 -6.44
C GLY A 504 7.71 -29.62 -7.60
N LEU A 505 8.33 -30.10 -8.68
CA LEU A 505 8.35 -29.40 -9.97
C LEU A 505 6.89 -29.19 -10.41
N MET A 506 6.39 -27.96 -10.29
CA MET A 506 5.24 -27.50 -11.07
C MET A 506 5.69 -27.37 -12.53
N ASN A 507 5.67 -28.48 -13.26
CA ASN A 507 5.92 -28.48 -14.68
C ASN A 507 4.58 -28.51 -15.43
N ARG A 508 3.96 -27.34 -15.63
CA ARG A 508 3.20 -27.01 -16.86
C ARG A 508 3.13 -25.48 -17.02
N PRO A 509 3.52 -24.93 -18.19
CA PRO A 509 3.48 -23.51 -18.46
C PRO A 509 2.04 -23.07 -18.72
N PHE A 510 1.57 -22.05 -18.00
CA PHE A 510 0.41 -21.27 -18.43
C PHE A 510 0.85 -20.35 -19.58
N LEU A 511 0.81 -20.86 -20.81
CA LEU A 511 0.78 -20.02 -21.99
C LEU A 511 -0.64 -19.45 -22.12
N ARG A 512 -0.79 -18.16 -21.80
CA ARG A 512 -2.00 -17.38 -22.11
C ARG A 512 -1.90 -16.90 -23.55
N CYS A 513 -2.73 -17.44 -24.45
CA CYS A 513 -3.04 -16.79 -25.73
C CYS A 513 -4.10 -15.70 -25.53
N PRO A 514 -4.02 -14.55 -26.24
CA PRO A 514 -5.03 -13.50 -26.14
C PRO A 514 -6.18 -13.71 -27.14
N ARG A 515 -7.41 -13.48 -26.64
CA ARG A 515 -8.68 -13.16 -27.34
C ARG A 515 -9.36 -14.25 -28.21
N GLY A 516 -10.61 -14.56 -27.86
CA GLY A 516 -11.71 -14.81 -28.81
C GLY A 516 -12.35 -16.21 -28.85
N CYS A 517 -13.64 -16.25 -28.46
CA CYS A 517 -14.72 -17.15 -28.92
C CYS A 517 -14.86 -18.64 -28.49
N CYS A 518 -16.04 -18.88 -27.88
CA CYS A 518 -17.03 -19.96 -28.06
C CYS A 518 -16.86 -21.40 -27.48
N LEU A 519 -17.87 -21.78 -26.66
CA LEU A 519 -18.67 -23.03 -26.55
C LEU A 519 -18.25 -24.19 -27.48
N GLU A 520 -18.21 -25.49 -27.13
CA GLU A 520 -19.08 -26.40 -26.34
C GLU A 520 -18.34 -27.76 -26.05
N PRO A 521 -18.94 -28.84 -25.48
CA PRO A 521 -18.26 -29.83 -24.63
C PRO A 521 -17.76 -31.10 -25.36
N GLY A 522 -16.77 -31.78 -24.77
CA GLY A 522 -16.26 -33.07 -25.25
C GLY A 522 -15.71 -33.93 -24.13
N TRP A 523 -16.32 -35.10 -23.96
CA TRP A 523 -15.89 -36.20 -23.09
C TRP A 523 -14.51 -36.76 -23.46
N GLY A 524 -13.82 -37.32 -22.46
CA GLY A 524 -12.95 -38.49 -22.65
C GLY A 524 -11.48 -38.29 -22.28
N GLY A 525 -10.95 -39.23 -21.50
CA GLY A 525 -9.51 -39.54 -21.53
C GLY A 525 -8.81 -39.65 -20.19
N VAL A 526 -8.93 -40.84 -19.58
CA VAL A 526 -7.95 -41.54 -18.75
C VAL A 526 -6.49 -41.09 -18.97
N ILE A 527 -5.77 -40.72 -17.90
CA ILE A 527 -4.68 -41.46 -17.19
C ILE A 527 -4.38 -40.70 -15.90
#